data_AF-A0A965ERX2-F1
#
_entry.id   AF-A0A965ERX2-F1
#
_cell.length_a   1.000
_cell.length_b   1.000
_cell.length_c   1.000
_cell.angle_alpha   90.00
_cell.angle_beta   90.00
_cell.angle_gamma   90.00
#
_symmetry.space_group_name_H-M   'P 1'
#
loop_
_entity.id
_entity.type
_entity.pdbx_description
1 polymer ?
#
loop_
_entity_poly.entity_id
_entity_poly.type
_entity_poly.pdbx_seq_one_letter_code
_entity_poly.pdbx_strand_id
1 'polypeptide(L)' 'PGEPVDVLACPAAAPWMKISEAVDYLRAVAPRHAVPIHQGIIAPEARGIFHGRLSEMCDTDVRVLTEENSVRF' A
#
# COMPACT_ATOMS: atom_id res chain seq x y z
N PRO A 1 14.59 0.57 -15.40
CA PRO A 1 14.65 1.65 -14.38
C PRO A 1 14.42 3.00 -15.03
N GLY A 2 13.52 3.82 -14.46
CA GLY A 2 13.13 5.09 -15.06
C GLY A 2 11.91 5.01 -15.99
N GLU A 3 11.29 3.83 -16.13
CA GLU A 3 9.96 3.74 -16.71
C GLU A 3 8.88 4.16 -15.68
N PRO A 4 7.80 4.84 -16.10
CA PRO A 4 6.66 5.10 -15.24
C PRO A 4 6.06 3.81 -14.69
N VAL A 5 5.72 3.81 -13.41
CA VAL A 5 5.06 2.67 -12.75
C VAL A 5 3.55 2.83 -12.84
N ASP A 6 2.88 1.95 -13.59
CA ASP A 6 1.41 1.97 -13.67
C ASP A 6 0.76 1.50 -12.36
N VAL A 7 1.27 0.40 -11.78
CA VAL A 7 0.73 -0.18 -10.53
C VAL A 7 1.87 -0.54 -9.59
N LEU A 8 1.80 -0.06 -8.36
CA LEU A 8 2.75 -0.38 -7.29
C LEU A 8 2.07 -1.20 -6.19
N ALA A 9 2.64 -2.35 -5.85
CA ALA A 9 2.32 -3.03 -4.59
C ALA A 9 3.06 -2.31 -3.45
N CYS A 10 2.34 -1.50 -2.66
CA CYS A 10 2.91 -0.62 -1.65
C CYS A 10 2.81 -1.26 -0.26
N PRO A 11 3.91 -1.52 0.46
CA PRO A 11 3.83 -2.09 1.81
C PRO A 11 3.13 -1.14 2.79
N ALA A 12 2.06 -1.61 3.43
CA ALA A 12 1.31 -0.85 4.44
C ALA A 12 1.94 -0.95 5.84
N ALA A 13 2.58 -2.08 6.16
CA ALA A 13 3.31 -2.28 7.42
C ALA A 13 4.32 -3.43 7.30
N ALA A 14 5.36 -3.37 8.14
CA ALA A 14 6.31 -4.46 8.37
C ALA A 14 7.03 -4.20 9.71
N PRO A 15 7.62 -5.22 10.35
CA PRO A 15 8.34 -5.06 11.62
C PRO A 15 9.56 -4.12 11.58
N TRP A 16 10.06 -3.80 10.38
CA TRP A 16 11.28 -3.01 10.16
C TRP A 16 11.02 -1.65 9.51
N MET A 17 9.76 -1.27 9.26
CA MET A 17 9.42 -0.03 8.55
C MET A 17 8.58 0.90 9.41
N LYS A 18 8.74 2.21 9.18
CA LYS A 18 7.78 3.23 9.63
C LYS A 18 6.80 3.53 8.51
N ILE A 19 5.55 3.85 8.86
CA ILE A 19 4.55 4.24 7.86
C ILE A 19 4.95 5.50 7.06
N SER A 20 5.72 6.42 7.66
CA SER A 20 6.24 7.59 6.96
C SER A 20 7.17 7.23 5.80
N GLU A 21 7.95 6.15 5.93
CA GLU A 21 8.86 5.70 4.86
C GLU A 21 8.09 5.14 3.67
N ALA A 22 6.93 4.51 3.90
CA ALA A 22 6.04 4.09 2.82
C ALA A 22 5.42 5.28 2.08
N VAL A 23 5.02 6.33 2.80
CA VAL A 23 4.51 7.58 2.22
C VAL A 23 5.58 8.25 1.36
N ASP A 24 6.81 8.38 1.89
CA ASP A 24 7.92 8.98 1.14
C ASP A 24 8.27 8.16 -0.11
N TYR A 25 8.26 6.83 0.01
CA TYR A 25 8.49 5.94 -1.12
C TYR A 25 7.40 6.05 -2.18
N LEU A 26 6.13 6.09 -1.78
CA LEU A 26 5.01 6.21 -2.71
C LEU A 26 5.06 7.53 -3.49
N ARG A 27 5.41 8.63 -2.82
CA ARG A 27 5.64 9.94 -3.47
C ARG A 27 6.82 9.93 -4.43
N ALA A 28 7.91 9.24 -4.05
CA ALA A 28 9.10 9.15 -4.89
C ALA A 28 8.86 8.31 -6.16
N VAL A 29 8.09 7.24 -6.07
CA VAL A 29 7.74 6.39 -7.22
C VAL A 29 6.64 7.03 -8.08
N ALA A 30 5.72 7.78 -7.46
CA ALA A 30 4.58 8.43 -8.10
C ALA A 30 3.82 7.53 -9.10
N PRO A 31 3.41 6.30 -8.70
CA PRO A 31 2.71 5.40 -9.61
C PRO A 31 1.30 5.90 -9.90
N ARG A 32 0.71 5.44 -11.01
CA ARG A 32 -0.70 5.76 -11.32
C ARG A 32 -1.66 5.15 -10.29
N HIS A 33 -1.40 3.90 -9.90
CA HIS A 33 -2.18 3.18 -8.90
C HIS A 33 -1.26 2.54 -7.86
N ALA A 34 -1.73 2.44 -6.62
CA ALA A 34 -1.06 1.67 -5.58
C ALA A 34 -2.02 0.70 -4.89
N VAL A 35 -1.57 -0.51 -4.62
CA VAL A 35 -2.31 -1.53 -3.86
C VAL A 35 -1.55 -1.78 -2.56
N PRO A 36 -2.15 -1.49 -1.38
CA PRO A 36 -1.53 -1.80 -0.11
C PRO A 36 -1.33 -3.31 0.08
N ILE A 37 -0.13 -3.72 0.50
CA ILE A 37 0.24 -5.10 0.84
C ILE A 37 0.85 -5.18 2.26
N HIS A 38 1.17 -6.39 2.74
CA HIS A 38 1.75 -6.65 4.07
C HIS A 38 0.90 -6.24 5.29
N GLN A 39 -0.39 -5.98 5.11
CA GLN A 39 -1.35 -5.65 6.18
C GLN A 39 -1.66 -6.80 7.16
N GLY A 40 -1.10 -8.00 6.94
CA GLY A 40 -1.40 -9.20 7.75
C GLY A 40 -1.00 -9.10 9.22
N ILE A 41 -0.05 -8.22 9.54
CA ILE A 41 0.36 -7.96 10.94
C ILE A 41 -0.50 -6.89 11.64
N ILE A 42 -1.39 -6.22 10.90
CA ILE A 42 -2.28 -5.18 11.43
C ILE A 42 -3.63 -5.82 11.75
N ALA A 43 -4.13 -5.58 12.96
CA ALA A 43 -5.50 -5.94 13.34
C ALA A 43 -6.50 -5.38 12.31
N PRO A 44 -7.52 -6.14 11.87
CA PRO A 44 -8.43 -5.73 10.80
C PRO A 44 -9.01 -4.32 10.97
N GLU A 45 -9.40 -3.97 12.20
CA GLU A 45 -10.02 -2.70 12.57
C GLU A 45 -9.04 -1.51 12.47
N ALA A 46 -7.73 -1.79 12.58
CA ALA A 46 -6.67 -0.78 12.50
C ALA A 46 -6.15 -0.55 11.08
N ARG A 47 -6.46 -1.42 10.11
CA ARG A 47 -5.95 -1.32 8.72
C ARG A 47 -6.30 0.01 8.06
N GLY A 48 -7.48 0.56 8.36
CA GLY A 48 -7.92 1.85 7.85
C GLY A 48 -6.97 3.00 8.20
N ILE A 49 -6.32 2.95 9.37
CA ILE A 49 -5.35 3.97 9.81
C ILE A 49 -4.12 3.97 8.88
N PHE A 50 -3.60 2.80 8.54
CA PHE A 50 -2.40 2.66 7.71
C PHE A 50 -2.69 2.95 6.24
N HIS A 51 -3.78 2.39 5.70
CA HIS A 51 -4.20 2.69 4.33
C HIS A 51 -4.52 4.18 4.15
N GLY A 52 -5.15 4.80 5.15
CA GLY A 52 -5.45 6.23 5.17
C GLY A 52 -4.20 7.09 5.03
N ARG A 53 -3.08 6.74 5.68
CA ARG A 53 -1.81 7.50 5.51
C ARG A 53 -1.33 7.47 4.06
N LEU A 54 -1.47 6.35 3.36
CA LEU A 54 -1.09 6.23 1.96
C LEU A 54 -2.02 7.05 1.04
N SER A 55 -3.33 7.02 1.27
CA SER A 55 -4.32 7.70 0.42
C SER A 55 -4.50 9.19 0.74
N GLU A 56 -4.31 9.62 1.99
CA GLU A 56 -4.53 11.02 2.42
C GLU A 56 -3.29 11.89 2.22
N MET A 57 -2.09 11.29 2.17
CA MET A 57 -0.83 12.02 2.12
C MET A 57 -0.13 11.94 0.76
N CYS A 58 -0.71 11.22 -0.21
CA CYS A 58 -0.15 11.06 -1.56
C CYS A 58 -1.25 11.30 -2.60
N ASP A 59 -0.86 11.76 -3.80
CA ASP A 59 -1.80 11.97 -4.91
C ASP A 59 -2.10 10.69 -5.72
N THR A 60 -1.41 9.58 -5.42
CA THR A 60 -1.63 8.28 -6.08
C THR A 60 -3.02 7.73 -5.79
N ASP A 61 -3.66 7.13 -6.79
CA ASP A 61 -4.90 6.36 -6.63
C ASP A 61 -4.63 5.06 -5.86
N VAL A 62 -4.86 5.08 -4.54
CA VAL A 62 -4.70 3.92 -3.66
C VAL A 62 -5.96 3.05 -3.69
N ARG A 63 -5.80 1.81 -4.14
CA ARG A 63 -6.87 0.82 -4.26
C ARG A 63 -6.67 -0.32 -3.28
N VAL A 64 -7.52 -0.39 -2.26
CA VAL A 64 -7.56 -1.53 -1.34
C VAL A 64 -8.33 -2.66 -2.01
N LEU A 65 -7.67 -3.79 -2.26
CA LEU A 65 -8.31 -4.98 -2.79
C LEU A 65 -8.94 -5.79 -1.66
N THR A 66 -10.08 -6.43 -1.96
CA THR A 66 -10.66 -7.43 -1.06
C THR A 66 -9.74 -8.64 -0.99
N GLU A 67 -9.64 -9.24 0.19
CA GLU A 67 -8.86 -10.46 0.40
C GLU A 67 -9.35 -11.58 -0.53
N GLU A 68 -8.43 -12.15 -1.29
CA GLU A 68 -8.72 -13.27 -2.17
C GLU A 68 -8.86 -14.55 -1.34
N ASN A 69 -9.99 -15.24 -1.51
CA ASN A 69 -10.26 -16.54 -0.89
C ASN A 69 -10.26 -17.69 -1.91
N SER A 70 -9.67 -17.48 -3.09
CA SER A 70 -9.64 -18.49 -4.13
C SER A 70 -8.61 -19.56 -3.79
N VAL A 71 -9.07 -20.80 -3.68
CA VAL A 71 -8.23 -21.99 -3.55
C VAL A 71 -8.75 -22.96 -4.61
N ARG A 72 -8.06 -23.06 -5.74
CA ARG A 72 -8.31 -24.11 -6.74
C ARG A 72 -7.30 -25.22 -6.50
N PHE A 73 -7.80 -26.42 -6.19
CA PHE A 73 -7.04 -27.66 -6.17
C PHE A 73 -7.22 -28.40 -7.49
#